data_AF-A0A0D7KJI0-F1
#
_entry.id   AF-A0A0D7KJI0-F1
#
_cell.length_a   1.000
_cell.length_b   1.000
_cell.length_c   1.000
_cell.angle_alpha   90.00
_cell.angle_beta   90.00
_cell.angle_gamma   90.00
#
_symmetry.space_group_name_H-M   'P 1'
#
loop_
_entity.id
_entity.type
_entity.pdbx_description
1 polymer ?
#
loop_
_entity_poly.entity_id
_entity_poly.type
_entity_poly.pdbx_seq_one_letter_code
_entity_poly.pdbx_strand_id
1 'polypeptide(L)'
;MAATIVFLVLIGLIAATFGSLVGLGGGIIIVPGLIFFGPHLLGVPISSQTAVGTSLAVLIFTALSSTLAYMKVKRVDWRSGAIYFITSGPASMLGAALTEYFK
;
A
#
# COMPACT_ATOMS: atom_id res chain seq x y z
N MET A 1 -14.73 -1.09 -19.83
CA MET A 1 -13.33 -1.55 -19.86
C MET A 1 -12.33 -0.39 -19.86
N ALA A 2 -12.30 0.49 -20.87
CA ALA A 2 -11.39 1.65 -20.87
C ALA A 2 -11.62 2.61 -19.67
N ALA A 3 -12.87 2.97 -19.38
CA ALA A 3 -13.20 3.83 -18.24
C ALA A 3 -12.78 3.22 -16.88
N THR A 4 -12.92 1.90 -16.73
CA THR A 4 -12.48 1.16 -15.55
C THR A 4 -10.98 1.29 -15.33
N ILE A 5 -10.19 1.08 -16.39
CA ILE A 5 -8.73 1.16 -16.34
C ILE A 5 -8.30 2.59 -15.96
N VAL A 6 -8.90 3.61 -16.58
CA VAL A 6 -8.62 5.01 -16.25
C VAL A 6 -8.89 5.30 -14.78
N PHE A 7 -10.02 4.83 -14.24
CA PHE A 7 -10.38 5.06 -12.85
C PHE A 7 -9.41 4.37 -11.86
N LEU A 8 -9.04 3.11 -12.14
CA LEU A 8 -8.05 2.39 -11.32
C LEU A 8 -6.67 3.05 -11.37
N VAL A 9 -6.26 3.56 -12.53
CA VAL A 9 -5.01 4.32 -12.68
C VAL A 9 -5.07 5.61 -11.87
N LEU A 10 -6.19 6.34 -11.89
CA LEU A 10 -6.34 7.57 -11.10
C LEU A 10 -6.29 7.29 -9.59
N ILE A 11 -6.98 6.25 -9.12
CA ILE A 11 -6.89 5.83 -7.71
C ILE A 11 -5.45 5.48 -7.35
N GLY A 12 -4.78 4.66 -8.18
CA GLY A 12 -3.40 4.26 -7.96
C GLY A 12 -2.45 5.46 -7.92
N LEU A 13 -2.62 6.41 -8.84
CA LEU A 13 -1.82 7.64 -8.91
C LEU A 13 -2.03 8.49 -7.66
N ILE A 14 -3.27 8.82 -7.31
CA ILE A 14 -3.60 9.62 -6.14
C ILE A 14 -3.06 8.93 -4.88
N ALA A 15 -3.30 7.63 -4.73
CA ALA A 15 -2.86 6.87 -3.57
C ALA A 15 -1.35 6.79 -3.46
N ALA A 16 -0.63 6.56 -4.57
CA ALA A 16 0.83 6.47 -4.57
C ALA A 16 1.48 7.84 -4.31
N THR A 17 0.95 8.92 -4.88
CA THR A 17 1.46 10.28 -4.65
C THR A 17 1.21 10.71 -3.21
N PHE A 18 -0.03 10.62 -2.71
CA PHE A 18 -0.30 10.94 -1.30
C PHE A 18 0.45 10.01 -0.35
N GLY A 19 0.46 8.71 -0.64
CA GLY A 19 1.13 7.71 0.17
C GLY A 19 2.64 7.94 0.32
N SER A 20 3.31 8.35 -0.76
CA SER A 20 4.75 8.65 -0.76
C SER A 20 5.08 10.00 -0.11
N LEU A 21 4.20 11.00 -0.24
CA LEU A 21 4.36 12.29 0.44
C LEU A 21 4.17 12.19 1.96
N VAL A 22 3.14 11.47 2.39
CA VAL A 22 2.80 11.32 3.82
C VAL A 22 3.68 10.24 4.50
N GLY A 23 4.27 9.32 3.73
CA GLY A 23 5.09 8.23 4.26
C GLY A 23 4.31 7.01 4.75
N LEU A 24 3.01 6.93 4.44
CA LEU A 24 2.12 5.81 4.80
C LEU A 24 1.97 4.77 3.68
N GLY A 25 2.55 5.05 2.50
CA GLY A 25 2.61 4.13 1.36
C GLY A 25 1.31 3.96 0.55
N GLY A 26 0.20 4.61 0.94
CA GLY A 26 -1.00 4.73 0.11
C GLY A 26 -2.05 3.62 0.29
N GLY A 27 -1.77 2.61 1.14
CA GLY A 27 -2.72 1.54 1.47
C GLY A 27 -4.05 2.05 2.04
N ILE A 28 -4.02 3.16 2.78
CA ILE A 28 -5.21 3.85 3.32
C ILE A 28 -6.19 4.26 2.22
N ILE A 29 -5.71 4.52 1.00
CA ILE A 29 -6.55 4.91 -0.14
C ILE A 29 -6.84 3.70 -1.03
N ILE A 30 -5.85 2.84 -1.27
CA ILE A 30 -5.99 1.67 -2.15
C ILE A 30 -7.00 0.66 -1.60
N VAL A 31 -6.93 0.32 -0.30
CA VAL A 31 -7.80 -0.72 0.29
C VAL A 31 -9.29 -0.34 0.23
N PRO A 32 -9.74 0.82 0.75
CA PRO A 32 -11.13 1.23 0.60
C PRO A 32 -11.49 1.48 -0.86
N GLY A 33 -10.57 2.00 -1.68
CA GLY A 33 -10.78 2.17 -3.12
C GLY A 33 -11.14 0.86 -3.81
N LEU A 34 -10.42 -0.22 -3.52
CA LEU A 34 -10.69 -1.55 -4.05
C LEU A 34 -11.97 -2.16 -3.48
N ILE A 35 -12.25 -2.00 -2.19
CA ILE A 35 -13.46 -2.57 -1.57
C ILE A 35 -14.74 -1.88 -2.06
N PHE A 36 -14.75 -0.54 -2.12
CA PHE A 36 -15.95 0.22 -2.51
C PHE A 36 -16.16 0.24 -4.02
N PHE A 37 -15.10 0.48 -4.81
CA PHE A 37 -15.25 0.62 -6.26
C PHE A 37 -14.96 -0.67 -7.02
N GLY A 38 -14.13 -1.57 -6.50
CA GLY A 38 -13.75 -2.82 -7.16
C GLY A 38 -14.93 -3.69 -7.61
N PRO A 39 -15.95 -3.95 -6.78
CA PRO A 39 -17.12 -4.73 -7.20
C PRO A 39 -17.87 -4.11 -8.37
N HIS A 40 -17.98 -2.78 -8.40
CA HIS A 40 -18.67 -2.05 -9.47
C HIS A 40 -17.84 -1.97 -10.76
N LEU A 41 -16.51 -1.98 -10.62
CA LEU A 41 -15.56 -1.83 -11.72
C LEU A 41 -15.19 -3.15 -12.39
N LEU A 42 -15.04 -4.22 -11.61
CA LEU A 42 -14.57 -5.53 -12.06
C LEU A 42 -15.69 -6.57 -12.15
N GLY A 43 -16.90 -6.26 -11.64
CA GLY A 43 -18.05 -7.17 -11.67
C GLY A 43 -17.90 -8.39 -10.76
N VAL A 44 -16.87 -8.41 -9.91
CA VAL A 44 -16.55 -9.51 -8.99
C VAL A 44 -16.37 -8.94 -7.59
N PRO A 45 -16.95 -9.54 -6.54
CA PRO A 45 -16.71 -9.10 -5.17
C PRO A 45 -15.24 -9.27 -4.81
N ILE A 46 -14.62 -8.20 -4.33
CA ILE A 46 -13.25 -8.23 -3.82
C ILE A 46 -13.30 -8.50 -2.32
N SER A 47 -12.70 -9.61 -1.88
CA SER A 47 -12.56 -9.88 -0.45
C SER A 47 -11.61 -8.86 0.19
N SER A 48 -11.83 -8.52 1.46
CA SER A 48 -10.94 -7.63 2.21
C SER A 48 -9.49 -8.14 2.20
N GLN A 49 -9.30 -9.48 2.22
CA GLN A 49 -7.99 -10.11 2.17
C GLN A 49 -7.28 -9.88 0.83
N THR A 50 -8.02 -9.96 -0.29
CA THR A 50 -7.51 -9.64 -1.63
C THR A 50 -7.15 -8.16 -1.74
N ALA A 51 -8.02 -7.26 -1.29
CA ALA A 51 -7.78 -5.82 -1.35
C ALA A 51 -6.53 -5.41 -0.56
N VAL A 52 -6.37 -5.95 0.66
CA VAL A 52 -5.18 -5.73 1.49
C VAL A 52 -3.94 -6.29 0.81
N GLY A 53 -3.99 -7.54 0.33
CA GLY A 53 -2.86 -8.18 -0.36
C GLY A 53 -2.41 -7.42 -1.62
N THR A 54 -3.34 -6.96 -2.44
CA THR A 54 -3.05 -6.14 -3.63
C THR A 54 -2.43 -4.81 -3.23
N SER A 55 -2.92 -4.15 -2.18
CA SER A 55 -2.32 -2.90 -1.71
C SER A 55 -0.87 -3.08 -1.24
N LEU A 56 -0.57 -4.18 -0.55
CA LEU A 56 0.77 -4.51 -0.07
C LEU A 56 1.73 -4.75 -1.24
N ALA A 57 1.28 -5.40 -2.31
CA ALA A 57 2.10 -5.56 -3.52
C ALA A 57 2.47 -4.19 -4.13
N VAL A 58 1.50 -3.26 -4.23
CA VAL A 58 1.75 -1.90 -4.73
C VAL A 58 2.70 -1.13 -3.82
N LEU A 59 2.51 -1.25 -2.50
CA LEU A 59 3.33 -0.62 -1.46
C LEU A 59 4.82 -0.95 -1.59
N ILE A 60 5.17 -2.19 -1.95
CA ILE A 60 6.56 -2.60 -2.15
C ILE A 60 7.21 -1.77 -3.26
N PHE A 61 6.54 -1.64 -4.41
CA PHE A 61 7.07 -0.89 -5.55
C PHE A 61 7.12 0.62 -5.28
N THR A 62 6.10 1.19 -4.63
CA THR A 62 6.07 2.62 -4.32
C THR A 62 7.09 3.00 -3.25
N ALA A 63 7.26 2.16 -2.21
CA ALA A 63 8.27 2.36 -1.18
C ALA A 63 9.69 2.26 -1.75
N LEU A 64 9.94 1.26 -2.60
CA LEU A 64 11.23 1.11 -3.28
C LEU A 64 11.54 2.31 -4.18
N SER A 65 10.58 2.71 -5.02
CA SER A 65 10.71 3.87 -5.91
C SER A 65 10.98 5.15 -5.13
N SER A 66 10.23 5.40 -4.06
CA SER A 66 10.42 6.57 -3.19
C SER A 66 11.79 6.55 -2.52
N THR A 67 12.18 5.41 -1.97
CA THR A 67 13.49 5.24 -1.33
C THR A 67 14.62 5.55 -2.32
N LEU A 68 14.59 4.98 -3.52
CA LEU A 68 15.57 5.26 -4.57
C LEU A 68 15.60 6.75 -4.96
N ALA A 69 14.44 7.41 -5.03
CA ALA A 69 14.36 8.84 -5.31
C ALA A 69 15.02 9.68 -4.20
N TYR A 70 14.72 9.40 -2.93
CA TYR A 70 15.33 10.11 -1.79
C TYR A 70 16.82 9.78 -1.60
N MET A 71 17.25 8.57 -1.96
CA MET A 71 18.67 8.18 -1.95
C MET A 71 19.49 9.07 -2.91
N LYS A 72 18.97 9.38 -4.10
CA LYS A 72 19.64 10.25 -5.07
C LYS A 72 19.88 11.66 -4.52
N VAL A 73 18.98 12.15 -3.67
CA VAL A 73 19.07 13.48 -3.03
C VAL A 73 19.81 13.40 -1.68
N LYS A 74 20.35 12.23 -1.29
CA LYS A 74 21.04 11.98 -0.01
C LYS A 74 20.23 12.39 1.23
N ARG A 75 18.90 12.25 1.17
CA ARG A 75 17.98 12.59 2.28
C ARG A 75 17.49 11.39 3.08
N VAL A 76 18.07 10.20 2.84
CA VAL A 76 17.67 8.98 3.54
C VAL A 76 18.38 8.88 4.88
N ASP A 77 17.60 8.83 5.96
CA ASP A 77 18.08 8.47 7.28
C ASP A 77 18.04 6.95 7.46
N TRP A 78 19.19 6.32 7.22
CA TRP A 78 19.37 4.87 7.34
C TRP A 78 19.22 4.37 8.78
N ARG A 79 19.55 5.19 9.78
CA ARG A 79 19.50 4.77 11.19
C ARG A 79 18.06 4.68 11.65
N SER A 80 17.27 5.73 11.41
CA SER A 80 15.84 5.73 11.70
C SER A 80 15.11 4.65 10.90
N GLY A 81 15.44 4.50 9.61
CA GLY A 81 14.89 3.45 8.75
C GLY A 81 15.11 2.03 9.29
N ALA A 82 16.33 1.73 9.76
CA ALA A 82 16.65 0.42 10.34
C ALA A 82 15.90 0.17 11.66
N ILE A 83 15.80 1.17 12.54
CA ILE A 83 15.06 1.08 13.80
C ILE A 83 13.58 0.82 13.53
N TYR A 84 12.98 1.53 12.57
CA TYR A 84 11.59 1.29 12.18
C TYR A 84 11.40 -0.11 11.60
N PHE A 85 12.29 -0.57 10.73
CA PHE A 85 12.17 -1.92 10.18
C PHE A 85 12.25 -3.03 11.24
N ILE A 86 13.21 -2.94 12.16
CA ILE A 86 13.41 -3.96 13.22
C ILE A 86 12.24 -3.97 14.20
N THR A 87 11.58 -2.84 14.42
CA THR A 87 10.44 -2.75 15.35
C THR A 87 9.12 -3.08 14.65
N SER A 88 8.85 -2.48 13.49
CA SER A 88 7.59 -2.63 12.76
C SER A 88 7.50 -3.94 11.98
N GLY A 89 8.61 -4.46 11.47
CA GLY A 89 8.64 -5.71 10.69
C GLY A 89 8.09 -6.89 11.50
N PRO A 90 8.73 -7.26 12.63
CA PRO A 90 8.24 -8.33 13.50
C PRO A 90 6.84 -8.02 14.06
N ALA A 91 6.56 -6.78 14.46
CA ALA A 91 5.25 -6.39 14.97
C ALA A 91 4.14 -6.58 13.93
N SER A 92 4.41 -6.29 12.65
CA SER A 92 3.44 -6.47 11.56
C SER A 92 3.15 -7.95 11.29
N MET A 93 4.17 -8.81 11.37
CA MET A 93 4.01 -10.26 11.23
C MET A 93 3.19 -10.84 12.38
N LEU A 94 3.49 -10.43 13.61
CA LEU A 94 2.72 -10.83 14.80
C LEU A 94 1.27 -10.34 14.71
N GLY A 95 1.05 -9.09 14.29
CA GLY A 95 -0.30 -8.56 14.08
C GLY A 95 -1.09 -9.30 13.01
N ALA A 96 -0.45 -9.67 11.90
CA ALA A 96 -1.07 -10.49 10.86
C ALA A 96 -1.43 -11.88 11.38
N ALA A 97 -0.55 -12.54 12.14
CA ALA A 97 -0.82 -13.84 12.76
C ALA A 97 -1.96 -13.75 13.78
N LEU A 98 -1.98 -12.71 14.63
CA LEU A 98 -3.07 -12.47 15.58
C LEU A 98 -4.42 -12.29 14.90
N THR A 99 -4.45 -11.63 13.75
CA THR A 99 -5.69 -11.43 12.97
C THR A 99 -6.34 -12.75 12.56
N GLU A 100 -5.56 -13.82 12.39
CA GLU A 100 -6.09 -15.16 12.10
C GLU A 100 -6.84 -15.78 13.28
N TYR A 101 -6.49 -15.43 14.53
CA TYR A 101 -7.17 -15.90 15.74
C TYR A 101 -8.51 -15.21 16.00
N PHE A 102 -8.74 -14.04 15.41
CA PHE A 102 -9.98 -13.26 15.56
C PHE A 102 -10.97 -13.48 14.40
N LYS A 103 -10.69 -14.42 13.48
CA LYS A 103 -11.60 -14.83 12.42
C LYS A 103 -12.74 -15.71 12.94
#